data_AF-K1L252-F1
#
_entry.id   AF-K1L252-F1
#
_cell.length_a   1.000
_cell.length_b   1.000
_cell.length_c   1.000
_cell.angle_alpha   90.00
_cell.angle_beta   90.00
_cell.angle_gamma   90.00
#
_symmetry.space_group_name_H-M   'P 1'
#
loop_
_entity.id
_entity.type
_entity.pdbx_description
1 polymer ?
#
loop_
_entity_poly.entity_id
_entity_poly.type
_entity_poly.pdbx_seq_one_letter_code
_entity_poly.pdbx_strand_id
1 'polypeptide(L)'
;MRIITIALLAIPGFFILILTIASFDYFYYPVISFKAKNAAEASLEEKYNIDFVIDESTYSKPLGEDFGYYHIIAHPKKNPDLEVAVSVDEDMEPFNDTYLEMHWREELKTRFGLLYEELYGTVEKYSYMVNVSFSEEIKAAYNHNDTYEEILQKEANGIGNIVFANVLLESPDQMDDQLEKAYKMMQHFKKQNLNYFNIEIVYFNENLKKQLKKKDSKLTYNEFLFKHLDERAVRFYFSYDSEDEESIKELNQLKSPADLEQYLKEIRGN
;
A
#
# COMPACT_ATOMS: atom_id res chain seq x y z
N MET A 1 14.96 20.59 -59.94
CA MET A 1 14.72 21.57 -58.86
C MET A 1 13.38 21.37 -58.17
N ARG A 2 12.22 21.49 -58.84
CA ARG A 2 10.88 21.36 -58.20
C ARG A 2 10.70 20.10 -57.32
N ILE A 3 11.13 18.92 -57.79
CA ILE A 3 10.98 17.66 -57.04
C ILE A 3 11.82 17.66 -55.75
N ILE A 4 13.03 18.22 -55.80
CA ILE A 4 13.93 18.33 -54.64
C ILE A 4 13.34 19.31 -53.61
N THR A 5 12.78 20.44 -54.07
CA THR A 5 12.11 21.43 -53.20
C THR A 5 10.84 20.87 -52.54
N ILE A 6 10.05 20.07 -53.27
CA ILE A 6 8.87 19.40 -52.73
C ILE A 6 9.26 18.34 -51.69
N ALA A 7 10.28 17.53 -51.97
CA ALA A 7 10.78 16.53 -51.01
C ALA A 7 11.35 17.18 -49.74
N LEU A 8 12.06 18.31 -49.87
CA LEU A 8 12.59 19.09 -48.74
C LEU A 8 11.49 19.68 -47.82
N LEU A 9 10.29 19.91 -48.33
CA LEU A 9 9.15 20.40 -47.55
C LEU A 9 8.26 19.26 -47.02
N ALA A 10 8.19 18.14 -47.76
CA ALA A 10 7.40 16.98 -47.35
C ALA A 10 7.98 16.26 -46.12
N ILE A 11 9.31 16.17 -46.00
CA ILE A 11 9.97 15.51 -44.87
C ILE A 11 9.66 16.23 -43.54
N PRO A 12 9.89 17.56 -43.39
CA PRO A 12 9.50 18.28 -42.18
C PRO A 12 8.00 18.22 -41.90
N GLY A 13 7.15 18.30 -42.93
CA GLY A 13 5.70 18.17 -42.77
C GLY A 13 5.28 16.80 -42.19
N PHE A 14 5.92 15.72 -42.64
CA PHE A 14 5.70 14.38 -42.11
C PHE A 14 6.18 14.26 -40.66
N PHE A 15 7.35 14.82 -40.32
CA PHE A 15 7.81 14.86 -38.92
C PHE A 15 6.89 15.67 -38.02
N ILE A 16 6.38 16.82 -38.48
CA ILE A 16 5.40 17.63 -37.72
C ILE A 16 4.11 16.83 -37.51
N LEU A 17 3.63 16.10 -38.53
CA LEU A 17 2.43 15.26 -38.41
C LEU A 17 2.64 14.15 -37.36
N ILE A 18 3.77 13.44 -37.42
CA ILE A 18 4.11 12.40 -36.42
C ILE A 18 4.20 13.02 -35.03
N LEU A 19 4.89 14.16 -34.87
CA LEU A 19 5.00 14.84 -33.59
C LEU A 19 3.64 15.31 -33.08
N THR A 20 2.77 15.81 -33.95
CA THR A 20 1.42 16.24 -33.59
C THR A 20 0.60 15.06 -33.07
N ILE A 21 0.60 13.93 -33.79
CA ILE A 21 -0.10 12.70 -33.39
C ILE A 21 0.49 12.17 -32.08
N ALA A 22 1.82 12.08 -31.97
CA ALA A 22 2.49 11.61 -30.75
C ALA A 22 2.27 12.53 -29.54
N SER A 23 2.09 13.83 -29.78
CA SER A 23 1.81 14.81 -28.73
C SER A 23 0.32 14.95 -28.39
N PHE A 24 -0.58 14.40 -29.21
CA PHE A 24 -2.02 14.56 -29.05
C PHE A 24 -2.45 14.07 -27.67
N ASP A 25 -2.09 12.85 -27.29
CA ASP A 25 -2.44 12.27 -25.99
C ASP A 25 -1.91 13.12 -24.82
N TYR A 26 -0.69 13.65 -24.97
CA TYR A 26 -0.04 14.48 -23.95
C TYR A 26 -0.75 15.81 -23.69
N PHE A 27 -1.47 16.37 -24.66
CA PHE A 27 -2.22 17.61 -24.49
C PHE A 27 -3.73 17.38 -24.31
N TYR A 28 -4.30 16.40 -25.00
CA TYR A 28 -5.74 16.18 -25.04
C TYR A 28 -6.28 15.65 -23.71
N TYR A 29 -5.73 14.54 -23.19
CA TYR A 29 -6.23 13.91 -21.98
C TYR A 29 -6.09 14.81 -20.74
N PRO A 30 -4.99 15.57 -20.54
CA PRO A 30 -4.94 16.55 -19.46
C PRO A 30 -6.02 17.64 -19.56
N VAL A 31 -6.35 18.12 -20.77
CA VAL A 31 -7.37 19.17 -20.97
C VAL A 31 -8.78 18.67 -20.63
N ILE A 32 -9.09 17.40 -20.92
CA ILE A 32 -10.41 16.83 -20.64
C ILE A 32 -10.51 16.10 -19.30
N SER A 33 -9.44 16.09 -18.49
CA SER A 33 -9.37 15.42 -17.19
C SER A 33 -10.52 15.76 -16.24
N PHE A 34 -11.10 16.96 -16.35
CA PHE A 34 -12.27 17.36 -15.56
C PHE A 34 -13.48 16.43 -15.77
N LYS A 35 -13.63 15.82 -16.96
CA LYS A 35 -14.70 14.84 -17.21
C LYS A 35 -14.49 13.57 -16.40
N ALA A 36 -13.26 13.06 -16.38
CA ALA A 36 -12.90 11.90 -15.58
C ALA A 36 -13.06 12.19 -14.08
N LYS A 37 -12.68 13.40 -13.62
CA LYS A 37 -12.92 13.84 -12.24
C LYS A 37 -14.41 13.80 -11.87
N ASN A 38 -15.27 14.40 -12.69
CA ASN A 38 -16.71 14.42 -12.44
C ASN A 38 -17.32 13.02 -12.47
N ALA A 39 -16.86 12.14 -13.38
CA ALA A 39 -17.33 10.77 -13.46
C ALA A 39 -16.92 9.96 -12.21
N ALA A 40 -15.69 10.12 -11.75
CA ALA A 40 -15.20 9.49 -10.52
C ALA A 40 -15.96 9.96 -9.28
N GLU A 41 -16.15 11.28 -9.12
CA GLU A 41 -16.92 11.85 -8.01
C GLU A 41 -18.35 11.29 -8.00
N ALA A 42 -19.06 11.39 -9.13
CA ALA A 42 -20.42 10.89 -9.25
C ALA A 42 -20.53 9.38 -8.95
N SER A 43 -19.59 8.58 -9.44
CA SER A 43 -19.58 7.13 -9.20
C SER A 43 -19.36 6.79 -7.72
N LEU A 44 -18.43 7.47 -7.04
CA LEU A 44 -18.20 7.28 -5.61
C LEU A 44 -19.42 7.71 -4.78
N GLU A 45 -19.97 8.88 -5.07
CA GLU A 45 -21.14 9.41 -4.35
C GLU A 45 -22.38 8.54 -4.57
N GLU A 46 -22.60 8.04 -5.78
CA GLU A 46 -23.71 7.13 -6.09
C GLU A 46 -23.52 5.76 -5.40
N LYS A 47 -22.32 5.19 -5.48
CA LYS A 47 -22.02 3.84 -4.94
C LYS A 47 -22.04 3.81 -3.43
N TYR A 48 -21.58 4.88 -2.77
CA TYR A 48 -21.39 4.90 -1.32
C TYR A 48 -22.33 5.85 -0.58
N ASN A 49 -23.09 6.70 -1.26
CA ASN A 49 -23.98 7.69 -0.65
C ASN A 49 -23.26 8.59 0.38
N ILE A 50 -22.05 9.02 0.02
CA ILE A 50 -21.16 9.89 0.82
C ILE A 50 -20.58 10.94 -0.13
N ASP A 51 -20.50 12.20 0.31
CA ASP A 51 -19.86 13.26 -0.45
C ASP A 51 -18.34 13.04 -0.55
N PHE A 52 -17.77 13.17 -1.76
CA PHE A 52 -16.33 13.09 -2.00
C PHE A 52 -15.75 14.42 -2.48
N VAL A 53 -14.43 14.56 -2.40
CA VAL A 53 -13.68 15.67 -2.96
C VAL A 53 -12.55 15.09 -3.80
N ILE A 54 -12.42 15.56 -5.04
CA ILE A 54 -11.34 15.15 -5.95
C ILE A 54 -10.12 16.05 -5.75
N ASP A 55 -8.98 15.46 -5.39
CA ASP A 55 -7.73 16.17 -5.18
C ASP A 55 -6.93 16.26 -6.49
N GLU A 56 -6.70 15.10 -7.11
CA GLU A 56 -5.79 14.98 -8.25
C GLU A 56 -6.38 14.12 -9.38
N SER A 57 -5.89 14.35 -10.59
CA SER A 57 -6.19 13.53 -11.76
C SER A 57 -4.96 13.47 -12.64
N THR A 58 -4.47 12.27 -12.86
CA THR A 58 -3.30 12.02 -13.68
C THR A 58 -3.66 10.99 -14.74
N TYR A 59 -3.54 11.38 -16.01
CA TYR A 59 -3.68 10.44 -17.12
C TYR A 59 -2.37 9.69 -17.33
N SER A 60 -2.45 8.38 -17.51
CA SER A 60 -1.34 7.52 -17.86
C SER A 60 -1.73 6.57 -18.98
N LYS A 61 -0.84 6.45 -19.97
CA LYS A 61 -0.92 5.45 -21.03
C LYS A 61 0.43 4.74 -21.10
N PRO A 62 0.56 3.53 -20.51
CA PRO A 62 1.79 2.79 -20.56
C PRO A 62 2.23 2.49 -22.00
N LEU A 63 3.54 2.48 -22.25
CA LEU A 63 4.10 2.15 -23.55
C LEU A 63 3.69 0.74 -23.96
N GLY A 64 3.03 0.61 -25.11
CA GLY A 64 2.57 -0.67 -25.66
C GLY A 64 1.11 -1.01 -25.35
N GLU A 65 0.42 -0.20 -24.54
CA GLU A 65 -1.02 -0.32 -24.31
C GLU A 65 -1.81 0.46 -25.37
N ASP A 66 -2.90 -0.14 -25.85
CA ASP A 66 -3.80 0.49 -26.81
C ASP A 66 -4.59 1.64 -26.15
N PHE A 67 -4.88 1.51 -24.84
CA PHE A 67 -5.70 2.43 -24.06
C PHE A 67 -4.98 2.85 -22.77
N GLY A 68 -5.11 4.13 -22.42
CA GLY A 68 -4.71 4.68 -21.12
C GLY A 68 -5.89 4.77 -20.16
N TYR A 69 -5.63 5.32 -18.98
CA TYR A 69 -6.65 5.61 -17.98
C TYR A 69 -6.23 6.79 -17.12
N TYR A 70 -7.21 7.42 -16.49
CA TYR A 70 -7.00 8.40 -15.43
C TYR A 70 -6.91 7.68 -14.09
N HIS A 71 -5.84 8.00 -13.36
CA HIS A 71 -5.73 7.75 -11.94
C HIS A 71 -6.22 9.01 -11.21
N ILE A 72 -7.35 8.89 -10.54
CA ILE A 72 -7.99 9.97 -9.78
C ILE A 72 -7.75 9.74 -8.30
N ILE A 73 -7.28 10.75 -7.59
CA ILE A 73 -7.16 10.74 -6.12
C ILE A 73 -8.30 11.57 -5.53
N ALA A 74 -8.97 11.01 -4.53
CA ALA A 74 -10.10 11.63 -3.85
C ALA A 74 -10.09 11.30 -2.35
N HIS A 75 -10.91 12.02 -1.58
CA HIS A 75 -11.19 11.69 -0.18
C HIS A 75 -12.67 11.97 0.18
N PRO A 76 -13.26 11.24 1.14
CA PRO A 76 -14.57 11.60 1.68
C PRO A 76 -14.50 12.95 2.36
N LYS A 77 -15.47 13.82 2.11
CA LYS A 77 -15.52 15.18 2.68
C LYS A 77 -15.46 15.22 4.21
N LYS A 78 -15.95 14.16 4.88
CA LYS A 78 -15.92 14.01 6.34
C LYS A 78 -14.63 13.40 6.89
N ASN A 79 -13.76 12.84 6.03
CA ASN A 79 -12.51 12.20 6.42
C ASN A 79 -11.41 12.49 5.37
N PRO A 80 -10.80 13.68 5.41
CA PRO A 80 -9.80 14.09 4.41
C PRO A 80 -8.48 13.32 4.47
N ASP A 81 -8.23 12.58 5.55
CA ASP A 81 -7.02 11.76 5.68
C ASP A 81 -7.15 10.40 4.97
N LEU A 82 -8.36 10.03 4.52
CA LEU A 82 -8.61 8.79 3.80
C LEU A 82 -8.50 9.01 2.29
N GLU A 83 -7.30 8.77 1.76
CA GLU A 83 -7.04 8.81 0.32
C GLU A 83 -7.65 7.58 -0.39
N VAL A 84 -8.37 7.84 -1.48
CA VAL A 84 -9.04 6.86 -2.33
C VAL A 84 -8.58 7.07 -3.76
N ALA A 85 -8.24 5.97 -4.43
CA ALA A 85 -7.93 5.98 -5.84
C ALA A 85 -9.13 5.47 -6.65
N VAL A 86 -9.42 6.14 -7.77
CA VAL A 86 -10.39 5.69 -8.77
C VAL A 86 -9.70 5.62 -10.13
N SER A 87 -9.89 4.52 -10.83
CA SER A 87 -9.46 4.36 -12.22
C SER A 87 -10.63 4.62 -13.16
N VAL A 88 -10.43 5.55 -14.10
CA VAL A 88 -11.41 5.94 -15.12
C VAL A 88 -10.79 5.78 -16.49
N ASP A 89 -11.46 5.11 -17.41
CA ASP A 89 -10.93 4.89 -18.76
C ASP A 89 -11.00 6.14 -19.68
N GLU A 90 -10.61 5.98 -20.94
CA GLU A 90 -10.64 7.05 -21.94
C GLU A 90 -12.06 7.46 -22.37
N ASP A 91 -13.04 6.59 -22.15
CA ASP A 91 -14.47 6.84 -22.41
C ASP A 91 -15.16 7.53 -21.20
N MET A 92 -14.38 7.83 -20.16
CA MET A 92 -14.81 8.47 -18.91
C MET A 92 -15.68 7.56 -18.04
N GLU A 93 -15.53 6.24 -18.17
CA GLU A 93 -16.22 5.25 -17.35
C GLU A 93 -15.32 4.82 -16.17
N PRO A 94 -15.75 5.04 -14.91
CA PRO A 94 -15.06 4.52 -13.75
C PRO A 94 -15.20 2.99 -13.70
N PHE A 95 -14.09 2.28 -13.57
CA PHE A 95 -14.09 0.80 -13.59
C PHE A 95 -13.49 0.17 -12.34
N ASN A 96 -12.79 0.94 -11.51
CA ASN A 96 -12.23 0.45 -10.25
C ASN A 96 -12.08 1.58 -9.24
N ASP A 97 -12.30 1.27 -7.96
CA ASP A 97 -12.04 2.19 -6.85
C ASP A 97 -11.48 1.43 -5.64
N THR A 98 -10.74 2.13 -4.78
CA THR A 98 -10.15 1.55 -3.58
C THR A 98 -10.91 1.87 -2.29
N TYR A 99 -12.10 2.48 -2.33
CA TYR A 99 -12.70 3.09 -1.13
C TYR A 99 -12.92 2.09 0.00
N LEU A 100 -13.52 0.93 -0.29
CA LEU A 100 -13.78 -0.11 0.73
C LEU A 100 -12.49 -0.62 1.35
N GLU A 101 -11.47 -0.88 0.52
CA GLU A 101 -10.17 -1.34 1.00
C GLU A 101 -9.52 -0.31 1.91
N MET A 102 -9.49 0.96 1.50
CA MET A 102 -8.91 2.03 2.29
C MET A 102 -9.69 2.26 3.60
N HIS A 103 -11.03 2.18 3.54
CA HIS A 103 -11.90 2.31 4.69
C HIS A 103 -11.58 1.24 5.76
N TRP A 104 -11.59 -0.03 5.37
CA TRP A 104 -11.26 -1.13 6.28
C TRP A 104 -9.77 -1.15 6.68
N ARG A 105 -8.87 -0.63 5.84
CA ARG A 105 -7.46 -0.44 6.18
C ARG A 105 -7.27 0.51 7.36
N GLU A 106 -8.01 1.60 7.43
CA GLU A 106 -7.92 2.53 8.57
C GLU A 106 -8.42 1.88 9.88
N GLU A 107 -9.41 0.99 9.81
CA GLU A 107 -9.83 0.20 10.97
C GLU A 107 -8.73 -0.79 11.39
N LEU A 108 -8.14 -1.52 10.45
CA LEU A 108 -6.99 -2.40 10.71
C LEU A 108 -5.82 -1.62 11.30
N LYS A 109 -5.53 -0.43 10.78
CA LYS A 109 -4.45 0.46 11.26
C LYS A 109 -4.65 0.84 12.72
N THR A 110 -5.88 1.17 13.10
CA THR A 110 -6.23 1.47 14.50
C THR A 110 -5.99 0.26 15.40
N ARG A 111 -6.45 -0.93 14.99
CA ARG A 111 -6.28 -2.17 15.74
C ARG A 111 -4.82 -2.60 15.88
N PHE A 112 -4.10 -2.58 14.77
CA PHE A 112 -2.67 -2.89 14.75
C PHE A 112 -1.89 -1.87 15.57
N GLY A 113 -2.25 -0.60 15.52
CA GLY A 113 -1.66 0.45 16.34
C GLY A 113 -1.75 0.16 17.85
N LEU A 114 -2.85 -0.43 18.31
CA LEU A 114 -3.03 -0.88 19.70
C LEU A 114 -2.15 -2.09 20.03
N LEU A 115 -2.14 -3.11 19.18
CA LEU A 115 -1.25 -4.28 19.34
C LEU A 115 0.22 -3.87 19.36
N TYR A 116 0.60 -2.96 18.47
CA TYR A 116 1.96 -2.48 18.35
C TYR A 116 2.38 -1.65 19.57
N GLU A 117 1.48 -0.85 20.13
CA GLU A 117 1.68 -0.17 21.41
C GLU A 117 1.83 -1.15 22.58
N GLU A 118 1.00 -2.19 22.63
CA GLU A 118 1.04 -3.22 23.68
C GLU A 118 2.38 -3.96 23.68
N LEU A 119 2.90 -4.30 22.49
CA LEU A 119 4.11 -5.09 22.36
C LEU A 119 5.41 -4.29 22.51
N TYR A 120 5.47 -3.06 21.98
CA TYR A 120 6.71 -2.26 21.88
C TYR A 120 6.68 -0.98 22.74
N GLY A 121 5.58 -0.72 23.44
CA GLY A 121 5.40 0.48 24.26
C GLY A 121 5.54 1.78 23.48
N THR A 122 5.69 2.90 24.20
CA THR A 122 5.80 4.24 23.61
C THR A 122 7.21 4.58 23.11
N VAL A 123 8.22 3.82 23.53
CA VAL A 123 9.63 4.20 23.36
C VAL A 123 10.27 3.50 22.16
N GLU A 124 9.90 2.24 21.91
CA GLU A 124 10.45 1.46 20.80
C GLU A 124 9.55 1.56 19.55
N LYS A 125 8.24 1.79 19.74
CA LYS A 125 7.29 2.08 18.67
C LYS A 125 7.59 3.41 18.01
N TYR A 126 8.03 3.38 16.76
CA TYR A 126 8.31 4.60 16.02
C TYR A 126 7.25 4.92 14.97
N SER A 127 7.09 4.04 13.99
CA SER A 127 6.12 4.20 12.91
C SER A 127 5.69 2.84 12.40
N TYR A 128 4.50 2.80 11.83
CA TYR A 128 3.97 1.59 11.22
C TYR A 128 3.10 1.94 10.02
N MET A 129 2.92 0.94 9.16
CA MET A 129 2.00 0.96 8.03
C MET A 129 1.28 -0.38 8.01
N VAL A 130 0.03 -0.36 7.57
CA VAL A 130 -0.73 -1.58 7.32
C VAL A 130 -1.33 -1.49 5.93
N ASN A 131 -1.46 -2.63 5.27
CA ASN A 131 -2.32 -2.83 4.11
C ASN A 131 -3.24 -4.01 4.38
N VAL A 132 -4.38 -4.00 3.70
CA VAL A 132 -5.36 -5.07 3.75
C VAL A 132 -5.79 -5.38 2.33
N SER A 133 -6.09 -6.63 2.05
CA SER A 133 -6.77 -7.03 0.82
C SER A 133 -7.95 -7.91 1.15
N PHE A 134 -8.93 -7.89 0.27
CA PHE A 134 -10.12 -8.72 0.36
C PHE A 134 -10.34 -9.43 -0.96
N SER A 135 -10.86 -10.65 -0.91
CA SER A 135 -11.33 -11.34 -2.12
C SER A 135 -12.49 -10.57 -2.76
N GLU A 136 -12.71 -10.79 -4.06
CA GLU A 136 -13.79 -10.11 -4.79
C GLU A 136 -15.17 -10.49 -4.25
N GLU A 137 -15.34 -11.70 -3.73
CA GLU A 137 -16.56 -12.14 -3.06
C GLU A 137 -16.87 -11.29 -1.83
N ILE A 138 -15.86 -10.98 -1.01
CA ILE A 138 -16.02 -10.09 0.15
C ILE A 138 -16.35 -8.66 -0.31
N LYS A 139 -15.62 -8.12 -1.29
CA LYS A 139 -15.90 -6.76 -1.80
C LYS A 139 -17.31 -6.63 -2.39
N ALA A 140 -17.86 -7.71 -2.93
CA ALA A 140 -19.23 -7.75 -3.47
C ALA A 140 -20.30 -7.97 -2.39
N ALA A 141 -19.97 -8.70 -1.32
CA ALA A 141 -20.93 -9.06 -0.26
C ALA A 141 -21.09 -7.98 0.83
N TYR A 142 -20.06 -7.14 1.04
CA TYR A 142 -20.00 -6.15 2.11
C TYR A 142 -19.92 -4.73 1.56
N ASN A 143 -20.28 -3.75 2.40
CA ASN A 143 -20.24 -2.33 2.07
C ASN A 143 -19.55 -1.53 3.19
N HIS A 144 -19.43 -0.21 3.00
CA HIS A 144 -18.71 0.68 3.91
C HIS A 144 -19.36 0.86 5.29
N ASN A 145 -20.56 0.30 5.53
CA ASN A 145 -21.15 0.26 6.87
C ASN A 145 -20.76 -0.99 7.65
N ASP A 146 -20.26 -2.02 6.97
CA ASP A 146 -19.72 -3.22 7.60
C ASP A 146 -18.30 -2.92 8.10
N THR A 147 -18.00 -3.30 9.34
CA THR A 147 -16.67 -3.09 9.93
C THR A 147 -15.72 -4.21 9.54
N TYR A 148 -14.42 -3.91 9.53
CA TYR A 148 -13.35 -4.88 9.33
C TYR A 148 -13.46 -6.07 10.32
N GLU A 149 -13.83 -5.80 11.57
CA GLU A 149 -14.00 -6.87 12.58
C GLU A 149 -15.18 -7.79 12.27
N GLU A 150 -16.31 -7.25 11.79
CA GLU A 150 -17.46 -8.07 11.41
C GLU A 150 -17.12 -8.98 10.23
N ILE A 151 -16.38 -8.48 9.25
CA ILE A 151 -15.91 -9.25 8.10
C ILE A 151 -14.91 -10.29 8.56
N LEU A 152 -13.94 -9.93 9.40
CA LEU A 152 -12.94 -10.85 9.95
C LEU A 152 -13.58 -12.02 10.70
N GLN A 153 -14.64 -11.77 11.47
CA GLN A 153 -15.33 -12.84 12.21
C GLN A 153 -16.10 -13.81 11.31
N LYS A 154 -16.53 -13.39 10.12
CA LYS A 154 -17.37 -14.18 9.21
C LYS A 154 -16.58 -14.84 8.09
N GLU A 155 -15.60 -14.13 7.54
CA GLU A 155 -14.93 -14.43 6.26
C GLU A 155 -13.40 -14.26 6.35
N ALA A 156 -12.79 -14.61 7.47
CA ALA A 156 -11.34 -14.45 7.70
C ALA A 156 -10.46 -15.00 6.55
N ASN A 157 -10.85 -16.16 6.00
CA ASN A 157 -10.12 -16.84 4.93
C ASN A 157 -10.14 -16.10 3.59
N GLY A 158 -10.89 -14.99 3.44
CA GLY A 158 -10.83 -14.13 2.26
C GLY A 158 -10.07 -12.81 2.49
N ILE A 159 -9.45 -12.64 3.68
CA ILE A 159 -8.75 -11.43 4.09
C ILE A 159 -7.24 -11.67 4.07
N GLY A 160 -6.51 -10.71 3.50
CA GLY A 160 -5.07 -10.62 3.57
C GLY A 160 -4.62 -9.41 4.37
N ASN A 161 -3.67 -9.57 5.29
CA ASN A 161 -3.11 -8.44 6.05
C ASN A 161 -1.62 -8.29 5.83
N ILE A 162 -1.14 -7.07 5.62
CA ILE A 162 0.29 -6.78 5.54
C ILE A 162 0.59 -5.70 6.58
N VAL A 163 1.51 -5.96 7.49
CA VAL A 163 1.92 -4.99 8.50
C VAL A 163 3.41 -4.73 8.44
N PHE A 164 3.75 -3.46 8.58
CA PHE A 164 5.10 -2.96 8.59
C PHE A 164 5.33 -2.15 9.86
N ALA A 165 6.44 -2.39 10.55
CA ALA A 165 6.79 -1.69 11.78
C ALA A 165 8.26 -1.25 11.77
N ASN A 166 8.52 -0.04 12.24
CA ASN A 166 9.86 0.50 12.48
C ASN A 166 10.10 0.59 13.98
N VAL A 167 11.03 -0.20 14.48
CA VAL A 167 11.35 -0.33 15.90
C VAL A 167 12.73 0.26 16.20
N LEU A 168 12.83 1.11 17.22
CA LEU A 168 14.12 1.61 17.72
C LEU A 168 14.63 0.69 18.84
N LEU A 169 15.82 0.10 18.65
CA LEU A 169 16.48 -0.62 19.72
C LEU A 169 17.00 0.35 20.79
N GLU A 170 16.97 -0.05 22.05
CA GLU A 170 17.60 0.71 23.14
C GLU A 170 19.02 0.23 23.41
N SER A 171 19.33 -1.02 23.06
CA SER A 171 20.68 -1.59 23.10
C SER A 171 20.86 -2.70 22.06
N PRO A 172 22.11 -3.02 21.67
CA PRO A 172 22.40 -4.12 20.74
C PRO A 172 21.93 -5.50 21.22
N ASP A 173 21.86 -5.71 22.54
CA ASP A 173 21.59 -7.02 23.16
C ASP A 173 20.08 -7.31 23.33
N GLN A 174 19.20 -6.44 22.83
CA GLN A 174 17.74 -6.60 22.97
C GLN A 174 17.10 -7.52 21.93
N MET A 175 17.86 -8.09 21.00
CA MET A 175 17.29 -8.82 19.88
C MET A 175 16.40 -10.00 20.32
N ASP A 176 16.78 -10.71 21.39
CA ASP A 176 15.98 -11.83 21.92
C ASP A 176 14.58 -11.38 22.38
N ASP A 177 14.50 -10.23 23.07
CA ASP A 177 13.23 -9.63 23.50
C ASP A 177 12.41 -9.14 22.29
N GLN A 178 13.06 -8.58 21.27
CA GLN A 178 12.39 -8.18 20.03
C GLN A 178 11.83 -9.38 19.26
N LEU A 179 12.54 -10.51 19.22
CA LEU A 179 12.05 -11.74 18.63
C LEU A 179 10.87 -12.33 19.40
N GLU A 180 10.85 -12.21 20.73
CA GLU A 180 9.67 -12.58 21.53
C GLU A 180 8.45 -11.73 21.16
N LYS A 181 8.62 -10.41 20.99
CA LYS A 181 7.54 -9.51 20.56
C LYS A 181 7.07 -9.81 19.13
N ALA A 182 7.99 -10.05 18.20
CA ALA A 182 7.67 -10.46 16.84
C ALA A 182 6.89 -11.79 16.82
N TYR A 183 7.31 -12.76 17.64
CA TYR A 183 6.60 -14.03 17.81
C TYR A 183 5.18 -13.82 18.33
N LYS A 184 4.98 -12.97 19.35
CA LYS A 184 3.64 -12.63 19.87
C LYS A 184 2.75 -11.99 18.79
N MET A 185 3.30 -11.09 17.98
CA MET A 185 2.60 -10.49 16.84
C MET A 185 2.18 -11.56 15.82
N MET A 186 3.09 -12.46 15.45
CA MET A 186 2.78 -13.57 14.55
C MET A 186 1.69 -14.49 15.11
N GLN A 187 1.73 -14.82 16.40
CA GLN A 187 0.67 -15.61 17.04
C GLN A 187 -0.67 -14.88 17.06
N HIS A 188 -0.68 -13.54 17.14
CA HIS A 188 -1.89 -12.74 17.03
C HIS A 188 -2.54 -12.92 15.65
N PHE A 189 -1.78 -12.76 14.56
CA PHE A 189 -2.29 -12.95 13.20
C PHE A 189 -2.65 -14.40 12.89
N LYS A 190 -1.87 -15.38 13.38
CA LYS A 190 -2.19 -16.81 13.25
C LYS A 190 -3.58 -17.14 13.82
N LYS A 191 -3.96 -16.54 14.95
CA LYS A 191 -5.28 -16.78 15.57
C LYS A 191 -6.46 -16.20 14.78
N GLN A 192 -6.19 -15.29 13.84
CA GLN A 192 -7.22 -14.67 13.03
C GLN A 192 -7.67 -15.54 11.85
N ASN A 193 -6.93 -16.62 11.53
CA ASN A 193 -7.23 -17.51 10.38
C ASN A 193 -7.40 -16.73 9.06
N LEU A 194 -6.49 -15.80 8.79
CA LEU A 194 -6.49 -15.01 7.56
C LEU A 194 -6.16 -15.87 6.34
N ASN A 195 -6.55 -15.42 5.14
CA ASN A 195 -6.07 -16.01 3.88
C ASN A 195 -4.54 -15.94 3.81
N TYR A 196 -3.99 -14.76 4.08
CA TYR A 196 -2.55 -14.55 4.11
C TYR A 196 -2.22 -13.43 5.08
N PHE A 197 -1.00 -13.44 5.64
CA PHE A 197 -0.49 -12.27 6.34
C PHE A 197 1.02 -12.11 6.21
N ASN A 198 1.45 -10.86 6.15
CA ASN A 198 2.86 -10.49 6.08
C ASN A 198 3.20 -9.58 7.24
N ILE A 199 4.32 -9.88 7.90
CA ILE A 199 4.86 -9.07 9.00
C ILE A 199 6.27 -8.68 8.62
N GLU A 200 6.50 -7.38 8.48
CA GLU A 200 7.82 -6.81 8.32
C GLU A 200 8.15 -5.89 9.50
N ILE A 201 9.27 -6.16 10.15
CA ILE A 201 9.77 -5.33 11.25
C ILE A 201 11.20 -4.92 10.93
N VAL A 202 11.42 -3.62 10.85
CA VAL A 202 12.74 -3.03 10.65
C VAL A 202 13.22 -2.49 11.98
N TYR A 203 14.29 -3.09 12.50
CA TYR A 203 14.96 -2.67 13.72
C TYR A 203 16.11 -1.73 13.39
N PHE A 204 16.08 -0.55 14.00
CA PHE A 204 17.14 0.44 13.89
C PHE A 204 18.01 0.41 15.14
N ASN A 205 19.31 0.67 14.97
CA ASN A 205 20.25 0.66 16.07
C ASN A 205 19.95 1.76 17.11
N GLU A 206 20.51 1.58 18.30
CA GLU A 206 20.32 2.47 19.45
C GLU A 206 20.91 3.87 19.26
N ASN A 207 21.83 4.04 18.31
CA ASN A 207 22.42 5.33 18.01
C ASN A 207 21.43 6.25 17.28
N LEU A 208 20.52 5.68 16.47
CA LEU A 208 19.51 6.46 15.76
C LEU A 208 18.67 7.30 16.73
N LYS A 209 18.25 6.73 17.87
CA LYS A 209 17.42 7.41 18.89
C LYS A 209 18.03 8.75 19.34
N LYS A 210 19.37 8.84 19.41
CA LYS A 210 20.09 10.08 19.80
C LYS A 210 20.17 11.10 18.67
N GLN A 211 20.04 10.67 17.42
CA GLN A 211 20.12 11.50 16.22
C GLN A 211 18.76 12.05 15.79
N LEU A 212 17.67 11.45 16.27
CA LEU A 212 16.31 11.84 15.90
C LEU A 212 16.00 13.28 16.30
N LYS A 213 15.47 14.01 15.33
CA LYS A 213 14.98 15.38 15.49
C LYS A 213 13.48 15.34 15.73
N LYS A 214 12.94 16.38 16.39
CA LYS A 214 11.48 16.53 16.59
C LYS A 214 10.67 16.46 15.29
N LYS A 215 11.25 16.85 14.15
CA LYS A 215 10.56 16.76 12.85
C LYS A 215 10.44 15.32 12.33
N ASP A 216 11.26 14.41 12.84
CA ASP A 216 11.30 13.02 12.38
C ASP A 216 10.09 12.25 12.89
N SER A 217 9.52 12.67 14.04
CA SER A 217 8.28 12.08 14.59
C SER A 217 7.02 12.37 13.76
N LYS A 218 7.14 13.16 12.69
CA LYS A 218 6.05 13.47 11.75
C LYS A 218 6.19 12.74 10.43
N LEU A 219 7.28 11.99 10.24
CA LEU A 219 7.49 11.23 9.01
C LEU A 219 6.51 10.06 8.97
N THR A 220 5.98 9.79 7.78
CA THR A 220 5.30 8.53 7.49
C THR A 220 6.26 7.35 7.65
N TYR A 221 5.72 6.14 7.71
CA TYR A 221 6.52 4.91 7.78
C TYR A 221 7.60 4.85 6.69
N ASN A 222 7.24 5.11 5.44
CA ASN A 222 8.16 5.04 4.30
C ASN A 222 9.21 6.15 4.35
N GLU A 223 8.81 7.39 4.63
CA GLU A 223 9.75 8.50 4.76
C GLU A 223 10.78 8.27 5.87
N PHE A 224 10.33 7.71 7.01
CA PHE A 224 11.24 7.34 8.10
C PHE A 224 12.21 6.24 7.68
N LEU A 225 11.67 5.16 7.11
CA LEU A 225 12.44 4.01 6.64
C LEU A 225 13.54 4.42 5.66
N PHE A 226 13.18 5.20 4.63
CA PHE A 226 14.14 5.62 3.60
C PHE A 226 15.18 6.61 4.14
N LYS A 227 14.77 7.52 5.02
CA LYS A 227 15.68 8.52 5.56
C LYS A 227 16.76 7.92 6.48
N HIS A 228 16.42 6.83 7.20
CA HIS A 228 17.29 6.23 8.20
C HIS A 228 17.81 4.85 7.78
N LEU A 229 17.82 4.56 6.47
CA LEU A 229 18.20 3.26 5.93
C LEU A 229 19.56 2.75 6.41
N ASP A 230 20.53 3.66 6.54
CA ASP A 230 21.90 3.34 6.99
C ASP A 230 21.98 2.88 8.46
N GLU A 231 20.97 3.21 9.26
CA GLU A 231 20.93 2.87 10.69
C GLU A 231 20.14 1.59 10.98
N ARG A 232 19.70 0.88 9.94
CA ARG A 232 19.03 -0.41 10.06
C ARG A 232 19.99 -1.47 10.59
N ALA A 233 19.66 -2.04 11.74
CA ALA A 233 20.40 -3.14 12.33
C ALA A 233 19.93 -4.49 11.78
N VAL A 234 18.61 -4.75 11.83
CA VAL A 234 18.02 -6.04 11.51
C VAL A 234 16.69 -5.83 10.80
N ARG A 235 16.41 -6.64 9.78
CA ARG A 235 15.08 -6.79 9.19
C ARG A 235 14.54 -8.18 9.57
N PHE A 236 13.35 -8.21 10.14
CA PHE A 236 12.53 -9.40 10.30
C PHE A 236 11.43 -9.35 9.24
N TYR A 237 11.24 -10.45 8.54
CA TYR A 237 10.20 -10.63 7.56
C TYR A 237 9.62 -12.03 7.72
N PHE A 238 8.30 -12.12 7.76
CA PHE A 238 7.58 -13.38 7.75
C PHE A 238 6.33 -13.24 6.89
N SER A 239 6.04 -14.26 6.10
CA SER A 239 4.94 -14.33 5.15
C SER A 239 4.19 -15.63 5.38
N TYR A 240 2.87 -15.54 5.53
CA TYR A 240 1.98 -16.68 5.58
C TYR A 240 0.98 -16.61 4.44
N ASP A 241 0.74 -17.71 3.75
CA ASP A 241 -0.31 -17.90 2.77
C ASP A 241 -1.04 -19.23 3.04
N SER A 242 -2.37 -19.19 3.14
CA SER A 242 -3.20 -20.35 3.45
C SER A 242 -3.40 -21.30 2.28
N GLU A 243 -3.04 -20.87 1.06
CA GLU A 243 -3.07 -21.70 -0.15
C GLU A 243 -1.71 -22.38 -0.43
N ASP A 244 -0.64 -21.99 0.27
CA ASP A 244 0.70 -22.55 0.11
C ASP A 244 1.04 -23.57 1.22
N GLU A 245 1.19 -24.84 0.84
CA GLU A 245 1.55 -25.93 1.75
C GLU A 245 2.87 -25.70 2.50
N GLU A 246 3.86 -25.07 1.85
CA GLU A 246 5.15 -24.76 2.47
C GLU A 246 4.98 -23.67 3.53
N SER A 247 4.27 -22.60 3.20
CA SER A 247 3.95 -21.53 4.14
C SER A 247 3.18 -22.01 5.38
N ILE A 248 2.19 -22.89 5.19
CA ILE A 248 1.45 -23.52 6.30
C ILE A 248 2.39 -24.34 7.19
N LYS A 249 3.31 -25.09 6.58
CA LYS A 249 4.28 -25.92 7.30
C LYS A 249 5.24 -25.04 8.11
N GLU A 250 5.78 -23.97 7.52
CA GLU A 250 6.66 -23.01 8.19
C GLU A 250 5.96 -22.40 9.42
N LEU A 251 4.74 -21.86 9.26
CA LEU A 251 3.98 -21.27 10.36
C LEU A 251 3.69 -22.26 11.50
N ASN A 252 3.57 -23.55 11.20
CA ASN A 252 3.33 -24.60 12.19
C ASN A 252 4.59 -25.12 12.88
N GLN A 253 5.76 -24.89 12.28
CA GLN A 253 7.05 -25.19 12.90
C GLN A 253 7.47 -24.10 13.91
N LEU A 254 7.06 -22.85 13.70
CA LEU A 254 7.35 -21.74 14.61
C LEU A 254 6.49 -21.80 15.89
N LYS A 255 7.00 -22.46 16.93
CA LYS A 255 6.30 -22.71 18.20
C LYS A 255 6.84 -21.88 19.37
N SER A 256 7.95 -21.20 19.18
CA SER A 256 8.62 -20.39 20.19
C SER A 256 9.46 -19.27 19.56
N PRO A 257 9.89 -18.27 20.33
CA PRO A 257 10.84 -17.26 19.87
C PRO A 257 12.17 -17.85 19.36
N ALA A 258 12.63 -18.96 19.94
CA ALA A 258 13.86 -19.64 19.51
C ALA A 258 13.74 -20.22 18.09
N ASP A 259 12.56 -20.71 17.71
CA ASP A 259 12.30 -21.19 16.35
C ASP A 259 12.36 -20.02 15.35
N LEU A 260 11.93 -18.82 15.76
CA LEU A 260 12.00 -17.61 14.96
C LEU A 260 13.45 -17.14 14.74
N GLU A 261 14.28 -17.26 15.78
CA GLU A 261 15.71 -16.98 15.69
C GLU A 261 16.41 -17.93 14.70
N GLN A 262 16.08 -19.22 14.76
CA GLN A 262 16.59 -20.22 13.83
C GLN A 262 16.15 -19.93 12.39
N TYR A 263 14.87 -19.63 12.18
CA TYR A 263 14.31 -19.23 10.88
C TYR A 263 15.08 -18.05 10.27
N LEU A 264 15.38 -17.02 11.07
CA LEU A 264 16.16 -15.88 10.59
C LEU A 264 17.60 -16.23 10.21
N LYS A 265 18.22 -17.18 10.91
CA LYS A 265 19.57 -17.66 10.57
C LYS A 265 19.57 -18.42 9.25
N GLU A 266 18.56 -19.25 9.02
CA GLU A 266 18.42 -20.04 7.78
C GLU A 266 18.20 -19.14 6.56
N ILE A 267 17.37 -18.10 6.68
CA ILE A 267 17.13 -17.13 5.59
C ILE A 267 18.37 -16.27 5.30
N ARG A 268 19.13 -15.86 6.33
CA ARG A 268 20.34 -15.05 6.16
C ARG A 268 21.56 -15.85 5.68
N GLY A 269 21.51 -17.17 5.79
CA GLY A 269 22.60 -18.07 5.37
C GLY A 269 22.61 -18.41 3.88
N ASN A 270 21.54 -18.05 3.17
CA ASN A 270 21.38 -18.16 1.71
C ASN A 270 21.59 -16.80 1.04
#